data_AF-A0A7V9US42-F1
#
_entry.id   AF-A0A7V9US42-F1
#
_cell.length_a   1.000
_cell.length_b   1.000
_cell.length_c   1.000
_cell.angle_alpha   90.00
_cell.angle_beta   90.00
_cell.angle_gamma   90.00
#
_symmetry.space_group_name_H-M   'P 1'
#
loop_
_entity.id
_entity.type
_entity.pdbx_description
1 polymer ?
#
loop_
_entity_poly.entity_id
_entity_poly.type
_entity_poly.pdbx_seq_one_letter_code
_entity_poly.pdbx_strand_id
1 'polypeptide(L)'
;QKDPLVEYKKQSFDMFQDMLDRIDTNTSKALFNLEIVVKDEQAEMERLERLERQRARKQAAGMAFTGAMSTAGVAGEEARKATPFVRDQPKVKANEPCYCGSGKKYKKCHGAGM
;
A
#
# COMPACT_ATOMS: atom_id res chain seq x y z
N GLN A 1 21.56 44.31 -42.47
CA GLN A 1 21.94 43.46 -41.32
C GLN A 1 21.56 44.23 -40.06
N LYS A 2 20.83 43.64 -39.11
CA LYS A 2 20.43 44.33 -37.88
C LYS A 2 21.58 44.27 -36.86
N ASP A 3 21.65 45.27 -35.98
CA ASP A 3 22.67 45.37 -34.93
C ASP A 3 22.51 44.22 -33.91
N PRO A 4 23.53 43.36 -33.74
CA PRO A 4 23.50 42.25 -32.78
C PRO A 4 23.20 42.68 -31.35
N LEU A 5 23.65 43.88 -30.93
CA LEU A 5 23.44 44.39 -29.58
C LEU A 5 21.96 44.71 -29.33
N VAL A 6 21.28 45.22 -30.35
CA VAL A 6 19.86 45.59 -30.27
C VAL A 6 18.99 44.33 -30.19
N GLU A 7 19.31 43.30 -30.97
CA GLU A 7 18.61 42.01 -30.90
C GLU A 7 18.84 41.31 -29.55
N TYR A 8 20.06 41.37 -28.99
CA TYR A 8 20.34 40.83 -27.65
C TYR A 8 19.52 41.53 -26.56
N LYS A 9 19.48 42.87 -26.58
CA LYS A 9 18.68 43.66 -25.62
C LYS A 9 17.19 43.35 -25.72
N LYS A 10 16.68 43.16 -26.94
CA LYS A 10 15.29 42.79 -27.16
C LYS A 10 14.98 41.40 -26.60
N GLN A 11 15.79 40.41 -26.95
CA GLN A 11 15.59 39.03 -26.47
C GLN A 11 15.69 38.92 -24.95
N SER A 12 16.65 39.62 -24.34
CA SER A 12 16.80 39.63 -22.87
C SER A 12 15.61 40.29 -22.17
N PHE A 13 15.04 41.35 -22.76
CA PHE A 13 13.83 41.98 -22.24
C PHE A 13 12.60 41.07 -22.38
N ASP A 14 12.44 40.42 -23.53
CA ASP A 14 11.33 39.46 -23.76
C ASP A 14 11.40 38.30 -22.76
N MET A 15 12.59 37.74 -22.52
CA MET A 15 12.80 36.69 -21.51
C MET A 15 12.49 37.15 -20.07
N PHE A 16 12.80 38.41 -19.76
CA PHE A 16 12.51 38.97 -18.45
C PHE A 16 11.00 39.17 -18.24
N GLN A 17 10.27 39.62 -19.27
CA GLN A 17 8.81 39.71 -19.23
C GLN A 17 8.17 38.34 -19.03
N ASP A 18 8.61 37.33 -19.79
CA ASP A 18 8.15 35.95 -19.63
C ASP A 18 8.38 35.41 -18.21
N MET A 19 9.47 35.80 -17.56
CA MET A 19 9.75 35.43 -16.18
C MET A 19 8.77 36.09 -15.21
N LEU A 20 8.49 37.39 -15.38
CA LEU A 20 7.53 38.12 -14.55
C LEU A 20 6.12 37.54 -14.68
N ASP A 21 5.66 37.25 -15.89
CA ASP A 21 4.34 36.67 -16.15
C ASP A 21 4.16 35.31 -15.46
N ARG A 22 5.23 34.50 -15.41
CA ARG A 22 5.24 33.22 -14.68
C ARG A 22 5.15 33.43 -13.17
N ILE A 23 5.88 34.41 -12.62
CA ILE A 23 5.83 34.73 -11.20
C ILE A 23 4.42 35.16 -10.81
N ASP A 24 3.79 36.05 -11.57
CA ASP A 24 2.45 36.56 -11.31
C ASP A 24 1.40 35.44 -11.39
N THR A 25 1.49 34.61 -12.42
CA THR A 25 0.59 33.45 -12.58
C THR A 25 0.74 32.45 -11.43
N ASN A 26 1.97 32.15 -11.04
CA ASN A 26 2.24 31.20 -9.95
C ASN A 26 1.80 31.75 -8.59
N THR A 27 2.04 33.03 -8.34
CA THR A 27 1.62 33.70 -7.11
C THR A 27 0.10 33.70 -7.00
N SER A 28 -0.60 34.09 -8.08
CA SER A 28 -2.06 34.04 -8.13
C SER A 28 -2.59 32.63 -7.90
N LYS A 29 -2.04 31.62 -8.58
CA LYS A 29 -2.41 30.21 -8.37
C LYS A 29 -2.18 29.75 -6.93
N ALA A 30 -1.06 30.12 -6.31
CA ALA A 30 -0.76 29.74 -4.93
C ALA A 30 -1.77 30.34 -3.96
N LEU A 31 -2.19 31.59 -4.17
CA LEU A 31 -3.21 32.25 -3.35
C LEU A 31 -4.59 31.58 -3.50
N PHE A 32 -5.00 31.25 -4.73
CA PHE A 32 -6.30 30.61 -4.96
C PHE A 32 -6.35 29.14 -4.51
N ASN A 33 -5.22 28.43 -4.53
CA ASN A 33 -5.13 27.04 -4.08
C ASN A 33 -4.69 26.92 -2.62
N LEU A 34 -4.67 28.02 -1.87
CA LEU A 34 -4.29 28.02 -0.46
C LEU A 34 -5.41 27.38 0.37
N GLU A 35 -5.21 26.14 0.79
CA GLU A 35 -6.09 25.46 1.74
C GLU A 35 -5.58 25.70 3.17
N ILE A 36 -6.34 26.48 3.95
CA ILE A 36 -6.04 26.70 5.37
C ILE A 36 -6.54 25.48 6.15
N VAL A 37 -5.61 24.56 6.46
CA VAL A 37 -5.90 23.43 7.34
C VAL A 37 -5.85 23.93 8.78
N VAL A 38 -7.02 24.25 9.34
CA VAL A 38 -7.16 24.43 10.79
C VAL A 38 -7.12 23.05 11.42
N LYS A 39 -6.04 22.75 12.16
CA LYS A 39 -5.96 21.53 12.94
C LYS A 39 -6.86 21.67 14.17
N ASP A 40 -8.01 21.02 14.14
CA ASP A 40 -8.78 20.78 15.34
C ASP A 40 -8.07 19.67 16.15
N GLU A 41 -7.36 20.09 17.21
CA GLU A 41 -6.63 19.17 18.08
C GLU A 41 -7.56 18.13 18.73
N GLN A 42 -8.83 18.49 19.00
CA GLN A 42 -9.80 17.57 19.60
C GLN A 42 -10.21 16.49 18.61
N ALA A 43 -10.50 16.88 17.35
CA ALA A 43 -10.86 15.93 16.29
C ALA A 43 -9.70 14.97 15.95
N GLU A 44 -8.45 15.45 15.95
CA GLU A 44 -7.28 14.59 15.73
C GLU A 44 -7.00 13.66 16.91
N MET A 45 -7.16 14.11 18.16
CA MET A 45 -7.07 13.23 19.33
C MET A 45 -8.15 12.13 19.30
N GLU A 46 -9.40 12.46 18.99
CA GLU A 46 -10.48 11.47 18.87
C GLU A 46 -10.19 10.45 17.76
N ARG A 47 -9.66 10.92 16.61
CA ARG A 47 -9.28 10.07 15.48
C ARG A 47 -8.18 9.07 15.87
N LEU A 48 -7.17 9.54 16.59
CA LEU A 48 -6.07 8.70 17.08
C LEU A 48 -6.59 7.66 18.09
N GLU A 49 -7.42 8.07 19.05
CA GLU A 49 -7.99 7.16 20.04
C GLU A 49 -8.85 6.07 19.38
N ARG A 50 -9.64 6.42 18.35
CA ARG A 50 -10.43 5.46 17.58
C ARG A 50 -9.54 4.43 16.87
N LEU A 51 -8.41 4.86 16.30
CA LEU A 51 -7.44 3.96 15.67
C LEU A 51 -6.80 3.02 16.69
N GLU A 52 -6.47 3.51 17.87
CA GLU A 52 -5.94 2.68 18.98
C GLU A 52 -6.94 1.64 19.44
N ARG A 53 -8.22 2.01 19.65
CA ARG A 53 -9.28 1.06 20.01
C ARG A 53 -9.45 -0.03 18.93
N GLN A 54 -9.35 0.33 17.65
CA GLN A 54 -9.40 -0.67 16.56
C GLN A 54 -8.18 -1.60 16.57
N ARG A 55 -6.98 -1.09 16.85
CA ARG A 55 -5.76 -1.90 17.00
C ARG A 55 -5.87 -2.85 18.18
N ALA A 56 -6.32 -2.36 19.34
CA ALA A 56 -6.55 -3.17 20.52
C ALA A 56 -7.57 -4.29 20.24
N ARG A 57 -8.67 -4.00 19.53
CA ARG A 57 -9.65 -5.02 19.14
C ARG A 57 -9.06 -6.08 18.20
N LYS A 58 -8.23 -5.69 17.23
CA LYS A 58 -7.55 -6.63 16.33
C LYS A 58 -6.53 -7.51 17.06
N GLN A 59 -5.78 -6.93 17.99
CA GLN A 59 -4.83 -7.66 18.83
C GLN A 59 -5.55 -8.65 19.76
N ALA A 60 -6.63 -8.21 20.41
CA ALA A 60 -7.46 -9.08 21.25
C ALA A 60 -8.10 -10.24 20.45
N ALA A 61 -8.57 -9.98 19.22
CA ALA A 61 -9.06 -11.04 18.35
C ALA A 61 -7.96 -12.05 17.96
N GLY A 62 -6.73 -11.58 17.74
CA GLY A 62 -5.57 -12.44 17.51
C GLY A 62 -5.18 -13.28 18.74
N MET A 63 -5.28 -12.71 19.95
CA MET A 63 -5.01 -13.41 21.21
C MET A 63 -6.13 -14.38 21.62
N ALA A 64 -7.40 -14.08 21.30
CA ALA A 64 -8.53 -14.99 21.53
C ALA A 64 -8.41 -16.29 20.70
N PHE A 65 -7.85 -16.20 19.49
CA PHE A 65 -7.55 -17.36 18.65
C PHE A 65 -6.45 -18.25 19.25
N THR A 66 -5.45 -17.68 19.92
CA THR A 66 -4.37 -18.46 20.57
C THR A 66 -4.74 -18.94 21.98
N GLY A 67 -5.62 -18.22 22.70
CA GLY A 67 -6.07 -18.56 24.06
C GLY A 67 -7.06 -19.73 24.11
N ALA A 68 -7.86 -19.95 23.06
CA ALA A 68 -8.74 -21.12 22.96
C ALA A 68 -7.97 -22.44 22.74
N MET A 69 -6.70 -22.38 22.33
CA MET A 69 -5.86 -23.55 22.09
C MET A 69 -5.05 -23.98 23.33
N SER A 70 -4.93 -23.11 24.34
CA SER A 70 -4.13 -23.36 25.56
C SER A 70 -4.92 -23.87 26.77
N THR A 71 -6.26 -23.85 26.74
CA THR A 71 -7.10 -24.37 27.84
C THR A 71 -7.73 -25.74 27.57
N ALA A 72 -7.55 -26.30 26.37
CA ALA A 72 -8.03 -27.65 26.00
C ALA A 72 -7.02 -28.77 26.35
N GLY A 73 -6.21 -28.59 27.40
CA GLY A 73 -5.13 -29.51 27.77
C GLY A 73 -5.37 -30.37 29.02
N VAL A 74 -6.51 -30.25 29.70
CA VAL A 74 -6.77 -30.92 30.98
C VAL A 74 -8.19 -31.47 31.12
N ALA A 75 -8.68 -32.22 30.14
CA ALA A 75 -9.80 -33.14 30.34
C ALA A 75 -9.93 -34.14 29.18
N GLY A 76 -9.83 -35.43 29.49
CA GLY A 76 -10.32 -36.49 28.61
C GLY A 76 -9.23 -37.23 27.83
N GLU A 77 -8.69 -38.26 28.46
CA GLU A 77 -8.14 -39.42 27.76
C GLU A 77 -9.26 -40.07 26.92
N GLU A 78 -8.90 -40.63 25.76
CA GLU A 78 -9.79 -41.29 24.76
C GLU A 78 -10.48 -40.42 23.69
N ALA A 79 -9.69 -39.73 22.88
CA ALA A 79 -10.07 -39.49 21.48
C ALA A 79 -8.89 -39.89 20.58
N ARG A 80 -9.11 -40.89 19.73
CA ARG A 80 -8.13 -41.38 18.75
C ARG A 80 -7.55 -40.18 18.00
N LYS A 81 -6.29 -39.84 18.29
CA LYS A 81 -5.54 -38.78 17.60
C LYS A 81 -5.48 -39.15 16.13
N ALA A 82 -6.34 -38.54 15.31
CA ALA A 82 -6.15 -38.51 13.87
C ALA A 82 -4.82 -37.82 13.63
N THR A 83 -3.79 -38.58 13.32
CA THR A 83 -2.50 -38.02 12.91
C THR A 83 -2.74 -37.23 11.63
N PRO A 84 -2.33 -35.95 11.56
CA PRO A 84 -2.44 -35.19 10.33
C PRO A 84 -1.62 -35.90 9.24
N PHE A 85 -2.25 -36.19 8.10
CA PHE A 85 -1.58 -36.81 6.97
C PHE A 85 -0.49 -35.87 6.45
N VAL A 86 0.77 -36.24 6.68
CA VAL A 86 1.93 -35.57 6.10
C VAL A 86 2.10 -36.13 4.70
N ARG A 87 1.99 -35.28 3.69
CA ARG A 87 2.20 -35.68 2.30
C ARG A 87 3.69 -35.85 2.05
N ASP A 88 4.12 -37.02 1.61
CA ASP A 88 5.53 -37.32 1.29
C ASP A 88 6.09 -36.46 0.15
N GLN A 89 5.21 -35.93 -0.71
CA GLN A 89 5.60 -35.14 -1.87
C GLN A 89 5.34 -33.64 -1.65
N PRO A 90 6.27 -32.75 -2.05
CA PRO A 90 6.10 -31.30 -1.89
C PRO A 90 4.88 -30.80 -2.69
N LYS A 91 4.13 -29.85 -2.12
CA LYS A 91 2.97 -29.23 -2.78
C LYS A 91 3.45 -28.37 -3.95
N VAL A 92 3.15 -28.79 -5.18
CA VAL A 92 3.43 -28.03 -6.40
C VAL A 92 2.75 -26.66 -6.29
N LYS A 93 3.55 -25.59 -6.37
CA LYS A 93 3.04 -24.22 -6.27
C LYS A 93 2.42 -23.79 -7.59
N ALA A 94 1.46 -22.87 -7.54
CA ALA A 94 0.71 -22.40 -8.71
C ALA A 94 1.59 -21.92 -9.90
N ASN A 95 2.77 -21.37 -9.63
CA ASN A 95 3.68 -20.85 -10.65
C ASN A 95 4.82 -21.81 -11.05
N GLU A 96 4.96 -22.97 -10.39
CA GLU A 96 5.99 -23.97 -10.70
C GLU A 96 5.71 -24.66 -12.05
N PRO A 97 6.74 -25.23 -12.71
CA PRO A 97 6.54 -26.01 -13.93
C PRO A 97 5.57 -27.16 -13.68
N CYS A 98 4.64 -27.36 -14.61
CA CYS A 98 3.65 -28.42 -14.49
C CYS A 98 4.31 -29.80 -14.67
N TYR A 99 3.97 -30.76 -13.81
CA TYR A 99 4.56 -32.10 -13.79
C TYR A 99 4.33 -32.92 -15.07
N CYS A 100 3.41 -32.49 -15.94
CA CYS A 100 3.12 -33.15 -17.22
C CYS A 100 4.16 -32.86 -18.32
N GLY A 101 5.24 -32.14 -18.02
CA GLY A 101 6.31 -31.85 -18.98
C GLY A 101 5.95 -30.82 -20.06
N SER A 102 4.78 -30.19 -19.98
CA SER A 102 4.30 -29.24 -21.01
C SER A 102 5.03 -27.89 -21.05
N GLY A 103 5.98 -27.64 -20.14
CA GLY A 103 6.69 -26.35 -20.01
C GLY A 103 5.83 -25.18 -19.49
N LYS A 104 4.52 -25.39 -19.26
CA LYS A 104 3.60 -24.37 -18.74
C LYS A 104 3.61 -24.33 -17.21
N LYS A 105 3.30 -23.16 -16.63
CA LYS A 105 3.09 -23.02 -15.17
C LYS A 105 1.90 -23.85 -14.72
N TYR A 106 1.98 -24.48 -13.54
CA TYR A 106 0.96 -25.39 -13.00
C TYR A 106 -0.47 -24.80 -13.07
N LYS A 107 -0.67 -23.55 -12.63
CA LYS A 107 -1.97 -22.85 -12.68
C LYS A 107 -2.56 -22.64 -14.08
N LYS A 108 -1.74 -22.75 -15.13
CA LYS A 108 -2.15 -22.61 -16.54
C LYS A 108 -2.28 -23.96 -17.25
N CYS A 109 -2.17 -25.06 -16.51
CA CYS A 109 -2.23 -26.42 -17.04
C CYS A 109 -3.06 -27.29 -16.09
N HIS A 110 -2.46 -28.21 -15.34
CA HIS A 110 -3.21 -29.15 -14.47
C HIS A 110 -3.79 -28.49 -13.20
N GLY A 111 -3.42 -27.24 -12.91
CA GLY A 111 -4.07 -26.41 -11.89
C GLY A 111 -5.00 -25.35 -12.47
N ALA A 112 -5.34 -25.42 -13.76
CA ALA A 112 -6.32 -24.51 -14.37
C ALA A 112 -7.74 -24.96 -13.97
N GLY A 113 -8.30 -24.33 -12.94
CA GLY A 113 -9.62 -24.66 -12.40
C GLY A 113 -9.63 -25.02 -10.91
N MET A 114 -8.48 -24.93 -10.23
CA MET A 114 -8.37 -24.92 -8.78
C MET A 114 -8.04 -23.52 -8.25
#